data_AF-A0A1B6KCJ4-F1
#
_entry.id   AF-A0A1B6KCJ4-F1
#
_cell.length_a   1.000
_cell.length_b   1.000
_cell.length_c   1.000
_cell.angle_alpha   90.00
_cell.angle_beta   90.00
_cell.angle_gamma   90.00
#
_symmetry.space_group_name_H-M   'P 1'
#
loop_
_entity.id
_entity.type
_entity.pdbx_description
1 polymer ?
#
loop_
_entity_poly.entity_id
_entity_poly.type
_entity_poly.pdbx_seq_one_letter_code
_entity_poly.pdbx_strand_id
1 'polypeptide(L)'
;MVRCCDELKRRLEPVRERGTQTWPDLIKAAAAAQIDLKTSYMFASVTDKKPYTLFGGVVLEAEIDILTGEHKVIRVDLLEDCGNTLNPFIDIGQVEGAFVMGLGYFTSEEIIRDPLTGRVLTNRSLTYKVPGPKDIPIDLRVYLQNKGDSSQAVLGAKALSEPPLVLSNSYMFAVRQALRSARLHVGLPNCWLKMDTPFSGERIFLAAAIDETKYLL
;
A
#
# COMPACT_ATOMS: atom_id res chain seq x y z
N MET A 1 14.78 -0.69 19.69
CA MET A 1 15.51 -1.98 19.75
C MET A 1 17.01 -1.79 19.58
N VAL A 2 17.49 -1.17 18.49
CA VAL A 2 18.93 -0.96 18.22
C VAL A 2 19.66 -0.27 19.40
N ARG A 3 19.14 0.85 19.91
CA ARG A 3 19.71 1.56 21.07
C ARG A 3 19.87 0.71 22.34
N CYS A 4 18.89 -0.17 22.62
CA CYS A 4 18.98 -1.11 23.73
C CYS A 4 20.10 -2.13 23.51
N CYS A 5 20.17 -2.70 22.30
CA CYS A 5 21.21 -3.65 21.95
C CYS A 5 22.61 -3.02 22.02
N ASP A 6 22.77 -1.77 21.59
CA ASP A 6 24.04 -1.05 21.66
C ASP A 6 24.48 -0.80 23.10
N GLU A 7 23.54 -0.40 23.97
CA GLU A 7 23.83 -0.22 25.40
C GLU A 7 24.20 -1.54 26.08
N LEU A 8 23.51 -2.65 25.75
CA LEU A 8 23.89 -3.97 26.27
C LEU A 8 25.26 -4.41 25.75
N LYS A 9 25.56 -4.20 24.46
CA LYS A 9 26.88 -4.51 23.90
C LYS A 9 27.98 -3.72 24.62
N ARG A 10 27.78 -2.43 24.83
CA ARG A 10 28.71 -1.55 25.56
C ARG A 10 28.98 -2.06 26.98
N ARG A 11 27.96 -2.53 27.69
CA ARG A 11 28.10 -3.10 29.04
C ARG A 11 28.83 -4.45 29.03
N LEU A 12 28.69 -5.24 27.96
CA LEU A 12 29.31 -6.56 27.82
C LEU A 12 30.75 -6.51 27.28
N GLU A 13 31.19 -5.39 26.68
CA GLU A 13 32.54 -5.17 26.15
C GLU A 13 33.66 -5.62 27.11
N PRO A 14 33.65 -5.23 28.42
CA PRO A 14 34.75 -5.56 29.35
C PRO A 14 34.86 -7.05 29.68
N VAL A 15 33.78 -7.81 29.51
CA VAL A 15 33.77 -9.27 29.72
C VAL A 15 34.23 -9.97 28.43
N ARG A 16 33.87 -9.40 27.29
CA ARG A 16 34.22 -9.91 25.96
C ARG A 16 35.72 -9.79 25.68
N GLU A 17 36.37 -8.73 26.16
CA GLU A 17 37.82 -8.54 26.04
C GLU A 17 38.64 -9.57 26.86
N ARG A 18 38.05 -10.18 27.88
CA ARG A 18 38.70 -11.19 28.73
C ARG A 18 38.74 -12.59 28.12
N GLY A 19 38.10 -12.80 26.95
CA GLY A 19 38.19 -14.05 26.20
C GLY A 19 37.01 -14.30 25.26
N THR A 20 37.25 -15.13 24.23
CA THR A 20 36.23 -15.50 23.24
C THR A 20 35.29 -16.56 23.80
N GLN A 21 34.27 -16.13 24.54
CA GLN A 21 33.25 -17.00 25.12
C GLN A 21 32.05 -17.13 24.18
N THR A 22 31.35 -18.28 24.21
CA THR A 22 30.04 -18.41 23.54
C THR A 22 29.04 -17.42 24.15
N TRP A 23 27.97 -17.06 23.44
CA TRP A 23 26.97 -16.12 23.98
C TRP A 23 26.44 -16.55 25.37
N PRO A 24 26.07 -17.83 25.61
CA PRO A 24 25.68 -18.28 26.95
C PRO A 24 26.76 -18.08 28.02
N ASP A 25 28.03 -18.32 27.69
CA ASP A 25 29.13 -18.21 28.65
C ASP A 25 29.44 -16.74 28.95
N LEU A 26 29.38 -15.86 27.93
CA LEU A 26 29.50 -14.42 28.09
C LEU A 26 28.44 -13.87 29.06
N ILE A 27 27.19 -14.32 28.94
CA ILE A 27 26.10 -13.91 29.84
C ILE A 27 26.33 -14.40 31.26
N LYS A 28 26.81 -15.64 31.46
CA LYS A 28 27.18 -16.15 32.79
C LYS A 28 28.32 -15.35 33.41
N ALA A 29 29.36 -15.03 32.63
CA ALA A 29 30.48 -14.23 33.09
C ALA A 29 30.07 -12.79 33.43
N ALA A 30 29.17 -12.19 32.64
CA ALA A 30 28.60 -10.88 32.92
C ALA A 30 27.75 -10.89 34.21
N ALA A 31 26.96 -11.93 34.44
CA ALA A 31 26.21 -12.11 35.68
C ALA A 31 27.14 -12.29 36.90
N ALA A 32 28.21 -13.07 36.76
CA ALA A 32 29.23 -13.21 37.80
C ALA A 32 29.93 -11.89 38.11
N ALA A 33 30.14 -11.05 37.10
CA ALA A 33 30.66 -9.69 37.23
C ALA A 33 29.60 -8.65 37.67
N GLN A 34 28.38 -9.07 37.99
CA GLN A 34 27.26 -8.22 38.43
C GLN A 34 26.91 -7.09 37.44
N ILE A 35 27.06 -7.35 36.15
CA ILE A 35 26.70 -6.42 35.09
C ILE A 35 25.19 -6.46 34.87
N ASP A 36 24.54 -5.29 34.86
CA ASP A 36 23.11 -5.18 34.57
C ASP A 36 22.79 -5.51 33.11
N LEU A 37 22.09 -6.64 32.91
CA LEU A 37 21.65 -7.17 31.62
C LEU A 37 20.27 -6.66 31.20
N LYS A 38 19.65 -5.76 31.98
CA LYS A 38 18.41 -5.10 31.60
C LYS A 38 18.70 -3.72 31.04
N THR A 39 18.01 -3.37 29.97
CA THR A 39 17.99 -1.99 29.47
C THR A 39 16.62 -1.66 28.92
N SER A 40 16.25 -0.39 29.01
CA SER A 40 15.01 0.14 28.48
C SER A 40 15.31 1.45 27.76
N TYR A 41 14.82 1.55 26.53
CA TYR A 41 14.90 2.78 25.74
C TYR A 41 13.52 3.10 25.19
N MET A 42 13.11 4.38 25.29
CA MET A 42 11.88 4.87 24.70
C MET A 42 12.22 5.68 23.46
N PHE A 43 11.66 5.29 22.31
CA PHE A 43 11.79 6.07 21.09
C PHE A 43 10.98 7.35 21.22
N ALA A 44 11.65 8.50 21.06
CA ALA A 44 11.00 9.80 21.10
C ALA A 44 10.99 10.40 19.70
N SER A 45 9.79 10.65 19.15
CA SER A 45 9.62 11.14 17.78
C SER A 45 10.33 12.47 17.52
N VAL A 46 10.40 13.36 18.51
CA VAL A 46 11.03 14.68 18.37
C VAL A 46 12.54 14.59 18.16
N THR A 47 13.20 13.59 18.77
CA THR A 47 14.66 13.46 18.76
C THR A 47 15.16 12.36 17.83
N ASP A 48 14.40 11.27 17.69
CA ASP A 48 14.81 10.08 16.96
C ASP A 48 14.19 9.96 15.56
N LYS A 49 13.04 10.59 15.32
CA LYS A 49 12.40 10.54 13.99
C LYS A 49 13.06 11.59 13.10
N LYS A 50 13.80 11.13 12.11
CA LYS A 50 14.26 11.99 11.02
C LYS A 50 13.25 11.92 9.86
N PRO A 51 12.83 13.05 9.31
CA PRO A 51 11.91 13.06 8.17
C PRO A 51 12.62 12.54 6.92
N TYR A 52 11.94 11.71 6.15
CA TYR A 52 12.39 11.28 4.83
C TYR A 52 11.22 11.33 3.86
N THR A 53 11.54 11.40 2.57
CA THR A 53 10.53 11.36 1.50
C THR A 53 10.47 9.97 0.90
N LEU A 54 9.24 9.55 0.61
CA LEU A 54 8.91 8.32 -0.11
C LEU A 54 8.65 8.68 -1.57
N PHE A 55 9.22 7.89 -2.48
CA PHE A 55 9.03 8.05 -3.91
C PHE A 55 8.46 6.75 -4.46
N GLY A 56 7.47 6.87 -5.33
CA GLY A 56 6.91 5.73 -6.01
C GLY A 56 6.29 6.15 -7.34
N GLY A 57 6.11 5.18 -8.21
CA GLY A 57 5.46 5.33 -9.50
C GLY A 57 4.68 4.09 -9.84
N VAL A 58 3.60 4.26 -10.58
CA VAL A 58 2.76 3.15 -11.02
C VAL A 58 2.33 3.35 -12.46
N VAL A 59 2.27 2.24 -13.19
CA VAL A 59 1.61 2.15 -14.50
C VAL A 59 0.51 1.10 -14.35
N LEU A 60 -0.72 1.47 -14.71
CA LEU A 60 -1.89 0.60 -14.60
C LEU A 60 -2.63 0.57 -15.92
N GLU A 61 -3.00 -0.64 -16.34
CA GLU A 61 -3.87 -0.91 -17.47
C GLU A 61 -5.18 -1.54 -16.97
N ALA A 62 -6.31 -0.98 -17.44
CA ALA A 62 -7.63 -1.48 -17.11
C ALA A 62 -8.47 -1.60 -18.38
N GLU A 63 -9.27 -2.66 -18.43
CA GLU A 63 -10.28 -2.90 -19.44
C GLU A 63 -11.66 -2.70 -18.81
N ILE A 64 -12.55 -2.05 -19.53
CA ILE A 64 -13.93 -1.85 -19.10
C ILE A 64 -14.87 -2.40 -20.17
N ASP A 65 -15.89 -3.13 -19.73
CA ASP A 65 -17.04 -3.46 -20.54
C ASP A 65 -18.05 -2.32 -20.42
N ILE A 66 -18.24 -1.63 -21.54
CA ILE A 66 -19.11 -0.45 -21.61
C ILE A 66 -20.60 -0.80 -21.62
N LEU A 67 -20.97 -2.05 -21.88
CA LEU A 67 -22.36 -2.51 -21.90
C LEU A 67 -22.83 -2.99 -20.53
N THR A 68 -21.92 -3.44 -19.67
CA THR A 68 -22.25 -3.95 -18.32
C THR A 68 -21.71 -3.06 -17.20
N GLY A 69 -20.69 -2.25 -17.48
CA GLY A 69 -19.93 -1.52 -16.49
C GLY A 69 -18.91 -2.39 -15.73
N GLU A 70 -18.77 -3.68 -16.08
CA GLU A 70 -17.72 -4.51 -15.50
C GLU A 70 -16.34 -3.99 -15.87
N HIS A 71 -15.37 -4.15 -14.97
CA HIS A 71 -13.99 -3.74 -15.21
C HIS A 71 -13.02 -4.83 -14.77
N LYS A 72 -11.84 -4.83 -15.39
CA LYS A 72 -10.73 -5.70 -15.02
C LYS A 72 -9.45 -4.87 -15.00
N VAL A 73 -8.66 -5.05 -13.96
CA VAL A 73 -7.29 -4.52 -13.94
C VAL A 73 -6.39 -5.55 -14.60
N ILE A 74 -5.94 -5.25 -15.82
CA ILE A 74 -5.18 -6.19 -16.65
C ILE A 74 -3.76 -6.31 -16.14
N ARG A 75 -3.12 -5.17 -15.87
CA ARG A 75 -1.71 -5.14 -15.46
C ARG A 75 -1.40 -3.93 -14.60
N VAL A 76 -0.53 -4.13 -13.62
CA VAL A 76 0.02 -3.08 -12.76
C VAL A 76 1.53 -3.29 -12.62
N ASP A 77 2.31 -2.28 -12.98
CA ASP A 77 3.74 -2.19 -12.66
C ASP A 77 3.92 -1.09 -11.62
N LEU A 78 4.37 -1.45 -10.42
CA LEU A 78 4.55 -0.55 -9.28
C LEU A 78 6.01 -0.52 -8.87
N LEU A 79 6.59 0.68 -8.80
CA LEU A 79 7.94 0.94 -8.33
C LEU A 79 7.89 1.76 -7.06
N GLU A 80 8.58 1.34 -6.00
CA GLU A 80 8.64 2.09 -4.75
C GLU A 80 10.05 2.14 -4.14
N ASP A 81 10.41 3.30 -3.60
CA ASP A 81 11.66 3.52 -2.88
C ASP A 81 11.55 3.03 -1.43
N CYS A 82 12.00 1.79 -1.19
CA CYS A 82 12.06 1.16 0.12
C CYS A 82 13.27 1.56 0.96
N GLY A 83 14.22 2.31 0.38
CA GLY A 83 15.56 2.43 0.96
C GLY A 83 16.19 1.05 1.16
N ASN A 84 16.80 0.83 2.31
CA ASN A 84 17.41 -0.44 2.69
C ASN A 84 16.37 -1.34 3.38
N THR A 85 15.67 -2.13 2.57
CA THR A 85 14.68 -3.12 3.01
C THR A 85 15.23 -4.04 4.10
N LEU A 86 14.43 -4.27 5.15
CA LEU A 86 14.76 -5.25 6.20
C LEU A 86 14.39 -6.66 5.79
N ASN A 87 13.23 -6.83 5.14
CA ASN A 87 12.78 -8.10 4.61
C ASN A 87 11.96 -7.86 3.33
N PRO A 88 12.51 -8.19 2.15
CA PRO A 88 11.87 -7.88 0.87
C PRO A 88 10.52 -8.57 0.71
N PHE A 89 10.32 -9.75 1.29
CA PHE A 89 9.06 -10.48 1.15
C PHE A 89 7.91 -9.82 1.93
N ILE A 90 8.21 -9.28 3.11
CA ILE A 90 7.22 -8.54 3.91
C ILE A 90 6.91 -7.22 3.20
N ASP A 91 7.95 -6.54 2.72
CA ASP A 91 7.84 -5.25 2.05
C ASP A 91 7.00 -5.37 0.77
N ILE A 92 7.25 -6.38 -0.08
CA ILE A 92 6.42 -6.68 -1.25
C ILE A 92 4.96 -6.93 -0.84
N GLY A 93 4.72 -7.78 0.17
CA GLY A 93 3.36 -8.07 0.63
C GLY A 93 2.62 -6.84 1.18
N GLN A 94 3.33 -5.90 1.81
CA GLN A 94 2.74 -4.62 2.23
C GLN A 94 2.34 -3.78 1.02
N VAL A 95 3.21 -3.71 0.00
CA VAL A 95 2.92 -2.95 -1.23
C VAL A 95 1.71 -3.51 -1.96
N GLU A 96 1.66 -4.83 -2.15
CA GLU A 96 0.53 -5.51 -2.80
C GLU A 96 -0.77 -5.31 -2.02
N GLY A 97 -0.74 -5.53 -0.71
CA GLY A 97 -1.91 -5.40 0.15
C GLY A 97 -2.45 -3.97 0.20
N ALA A 98 -1.57 -2.98 0.31
CA ALA A 98 -1.93 -1.58 0.31
C ALA A 98 -2.50 -1.13 -1.04
N PHE A 99 -1.91 -1.59 -2.15
CA PHE A 99 -2.41 -1.28 -3.49
C PHE A 99 -3.82 -1.87 -3.71
N VAL A 100 -4.04 -3.14 -3.35
CA VAL A 100 -5.36 -3.79 -3.48
C VAL A 100 -6.40 -3.14 -2.56
N MET A 101 -6.03 -2.76 -1.33
CA MET A 101 -6.91 -1.98 -0.44
C MET A 101 -7.30 -0.64 -1.10
N GLY A 102 -6.32 0.04 -1.71
CA GLY A 102 -6.58 1.25 -2.47
C GLY A 102 -7.47 1.01 -3.70
N LEU A 103 -7.34 -0.12 -4.40
CA LEU A 103 -8.25 -0.47 -5.50
C LEU A 103 -9.69 -0.59 -4.99
N GLY A 104 -9.91 -1.26 -3.86
CA GLY A 104 -11.22 -1.36 -3.22
C GLY A 104 -11.85 0.01 -2.94
N TYR A 105 -11.07 0.92 -2.37
CA TYR A 105 -11.48 2.32 -2.12
C TYR A 105 -11.98 3.03 -3.38
N PHE A 106 -11.33 2.81 -4.54
CA PHE A 106 -11.71 3.46 -5.80
C PHE A 106 -12.78 2.71 -6.60
N THR A 107 -13.06 1.44 -6.30
CA THR A 107 -13.90 0.56 -7.14
C THR A 107 -15.20 0.14 -6.46
N SER A 108 -15.11 -0.56 -5.32
CA SER A 108 -16.21 -1.35 -4.77
C SER A 108 -16.63 -0.96 -3.35
N GLU A 109 -15.73 -0.33 -2.58
CA GLU A 109 -15.93 -0.06 -1.16
C GLU A 109 -16.79 1.19 -0.93
N GLU A 110 -18.11 1.02 -0.99
CA GLU A 110 -19.07 2.11 -0.79
C GLU A 110 -19.73 2.09 0.60
N ILE A 111 -19.70 3.26 1.27
CA ILE A 111 -20.42 3.48 2.52
C ILE A 111 -21.75 4.15 2.22
N ILE A 112 -22.82 3.36 2.18
CA ILE A 112 -24.18 3.87 1.97
C ILE A 112 -24.81 4.17 3.33
N ARG A 113 -25.40 5.36 3.45
CA ARG A 113 -26.10 5.81 4.66
C ARG A 113 -27.57 6.08 4.34
N ASP A 114 -28.44 5.79 5.30
CA ASP A 114 -29.83 6.22 5.27
C ASP A 114 -29.87 7.77 5.30
N PRO A 115 -30.48 8.43 4.31
CA PRO A 115 -30.50 9.89 4.24
C PRO A 115 -31.32 10.55 5.35
N LEU A 116 -32.29 9.85 5.95
CA LEU A 116 -33.14 10.38 7.01
C LEU A 116 -32.54 10.16 8.40
N THR A 117 -31.99 8.96 8.65
CA THR A 117 -31.50 8.57 9.98
C THR A 117 -29.99 8.68 10.14
N GLY A 118 -29.24 8.81 9.05
CA GLY A 118 -27.77 8.81 9.04
C GLY A 118 -27.15 7.43 9.31
N ARG A 119 -27.96 6.38 9.48
CA ARG A 119 -27.50 5.02 9.79
C ARG A 119 -26.75 4.42 8.59
N VAL A 120 -25.61 3.77 8.85
CA VAL A 120 -24.87 3.03 7.81
C VAL A 120 -25.65 1.76 7.41
N LEU A 121 -25.98 1.66 6.13
CA LEU A 121 -26.69 0.52 5.52
C LEU A 121 -25.71 -0.59 5.08
N THR A 122 -24.51 -0.23 4.65
CA THR A 122 -23.43 -1.18 4.30
C THR A 122 -22.62 -1.62 5.53
N ASN A 123 -23.30 -2.15 6.55
CA ASN A 123 -22.68 -2.51 7.84
C ASN A 123 -22.32 -4.01 7.99
N ARG A 124 -22.31 -4.78 6.90
CA ARG A 124 -21.99 -6.21 6.89
C ARG A 124 -21.18 -6.56 5.64
N SER A 125 -20.41 -7.65 5.67
CA SER A 125 -19.64 -8.15 4.51
C SER A 125 -20.50 -8.51 3.28
N LEU A 126 -21.79 -8.78 3.48
CA LEU A 126 -22.72 -9.00 2.37
C LEU A 126 -23.11 -7.69 1.65
N THR A 127 -23.00 -6.54 2.31
CA THR A 127 -23.41 -5.23 1.77
C THR A 127 -22.22 -4.31 1.52
N TYR A 128 -21.11 -4.46 2.25
CA TYR A 128 -19.84 -3.78 2.02
C TYR A 128 -18.87 -4.72 1.32
N LYS A 129 -18.48 -4.40 0.08
CA LYS A 129 -17.70 -5.28 -0.80
C LYS A 129 -16.24 -4.86 -0.85
N VAL A 130 -15.42 -5.55 -0.07
CA VAL A 130 -13.97 -5.49 -0.20
C VAL A 130 -13.51 -6.24 -1.45
N PRO A 131 -12.34 -5.90 -2.02
CA PRO A 131 -11.75 -6.64 -3.14
C PRO A 131 -11.62 -8.13 -2.83
N GLY A 132 -12.14 -8.96 -3.74
CA GLY A 132 -11.97 -10.40 -3.75
C GLY A 132 -10.87 -10.84 -4.73
N PRO A 133 -10.64 -12.17 -4.85
CA PRO A 133 -9.60 -12.72 -5.73
C PRO A 133 -9.78 -12.43 -7.23
N LYS A 134 -10.97 -12.00 -7.65
CA LYS A 134 -11.25 -11.62 -9.05
C LYS A 134 -11.03 -10.13 -9.32
N ASP A 135 -10.90 -9.32 -8.27
CA ASP A 135 -10.77 -7.87 -8.35
C ASP A 135 -9.29 -7.42 -8.31
N ILE A 136 -8.37 -8.34 -7.97
CA ILE A 136 -6.93 -8.08 -8.00
C ILE A 136 -6.43 -7.97 -9.45
N PRO A 137 -5.32 -7.25 -9.70
CA PRO A 137 -4.70 -7.21 -11.02
C PRO A 137 -4.32 -8.60 -11.51
N ILE A 138 -4.57 -8.89 -12.79
CA ILE A 138 -4.20 -10.18 -13.41
C ILE A 138 -2.67 -10.36 -13.42
N ASP A 139 -1.95 -9.28 -13.70
CA ASP A 139 -0.49 -9.21 -13.65
C ASP A 139 -0.06 -8.06 -12.74
N LEU A 140 0.35 -8.36 -11.51
CA LEU A 140 0.84 -7.40 -10.53
C LEU A 140 2.36 -7.55 -10.36
N ARG A 141 3.11 -6.51 -10.71
CA ARG A 141 4.58 -6.48 -10.66
C ARG A 141 5.04 -5.39 -9.72
N VAL A 142 5.74 -5.78 -8.66
CA VAL A 142 6.29 -4.87 -7.65
C VAL A 142 7.81 -4.83 -7.77
N TYR A 143 8.34 -3.63 -7.90
CA TYR A 143 9.76 -3.34 -7.96
C TYR A 143 10.16 -2.48 -6.76
N LEU A 144 11.04 -3.02 -5.91
CA LEU A 144 11.59 -2.30 -4.77
C LEU A 144 12.93 -1.67 -5.15
N GLN A 145 13.03 -0.35 -5.03
CA GLN A 145 14.24 0.40 -5.34
C GLN A 145 14.91 0.91 -4.07
N ASN A 146 16.23 0.78 -3.99
CA ASN A 146 17.03 1.46 -2.99
C ASN A 146 17.79 2.63 -3.64
N LYS A 147 17.39 3.87 -3.34
CA LYS A 147 18.10 5.06 -3.82
C LYS A 147 19.30 5.49 -2.97
N GLY A 148 19.68 4.74 -1.94
CA GLY A 148 20.88 4.96 -1.14
C GLY A 148 20.81 6.12 -0.13
N ASP A 149 19.80 6.99 -0.22
CA ASP A 149 19.69 8.21 0.60
C ASP A 149 18.91 8.00 1.91
N SER A 150 18.90 6.78 2.44
CA SER A 150 18.03 6.39 3.56
C SER A 150 18.71 6.39 4.93
N SER A 151 19.93 6.92 5.05
CA SER A 151 20.75 6.97 6.29
C SER A 151 20.04 7.56 7.52
N GLN A 152 18.92 8.25 7.30
CA GLN A 152 18.12 8.90 8.33
C GLN A 152 17.11 7.97 9.02
N ALA A 153 16.73 6.87 8.39
CA ALA A 153 15.76 5.92 8.93
C ALA A 153 16.45 4.76 9.67
N VAL A 154 15.70 4.02 10.49
CA VAL A 154 16.23 2.88 11.25
C VAL A 154 16.78 1.84 10.27
N LEU A 155 18.09 1.57 10.34
CA LEU A 155 18.83 0.67 9.45
C LEU A 155 18.72 1.02 7.95
N GLY A 156 18.32 2.25 7.64
CA GLY A 156 18.09 2.69 6.27
C GLY A 156 16.75 2.26 5.67
N ALA A 157 15.86 1.61 6.41
CA ALA A 157 14.57 1.14 5.91
C ALA A 157 13.53 2.26 5.89
N LYS A 158 12.75 2.36 4.82
CA LYS A 158 11.63 3.31 4.72
C LYS A 158 10.29 2.59 4.89
N ALA A 159 9.26 3.32 5.33
CA ALA A 159 7.89 2.78 5.45
C ALA A 159 7.23 2.67 4.06
N LEU A 160 6.51 1.56 3.81
CA LEU A 160 6.04 1.17 2.47
C LEU A 160 4.53 0.93 2.37
N SER A 161 3.78 1.03 3.47
CA SER A 161 2.38 0.61 3.48
C SER A 161 1.39 1.67 2.99
N GLU A 162 1.68 2.95 3.18
CA GLU A 162 0.74 4.03 2.85
C GLU A 162 0.87 4.53 1.39
N PRO A 163 2.08 4.66 0.80
CA PRO A 163 2.19 5.18 -0.57
C PRO A 163 1.50 4.35 -1.65
N PRO A 164 1.55 3.00 -1.66
CA PRO A 164 0.87 2.18 -2.66
C PRO A 164 -0.64 2.34 -2.66
N LEU A 165 -1.23 2.59 -1.49
CA LEU A 165 -2.65 2.91 -1.37
C LEU A 165 -3.01 4.19 -2.12
N VAL A 166 -2.11 5.19 -2.11
CA VAL A 166 -2.33 6.43 -2.88
C VAL A 166 -2.13 6.19 -4.38
N LEU A 167 -1.13 5.37 -4.74
CA LEU A 167 -0.83 5.02 -6.13
C LEU A 167 -1.97 4.26 -6.82
N SER A 168 -2.85 3.59 -6.10
CA SER A 168 -4.03 2.95 -6.69
C SER A 168 -5.00 3.95 -7.35
N ASN A 169 -4.85 5.26 -7.11
CA ASN A 169 -5.59 6.30 -7.83
C ASN A 169 -5.36 6.27 -9.36
N SER A 170 -4.27 5.63 -9.80
CA SER A 170 -3.98 5.30 -11.21
C SER A 170 -5.14 4.61 -11.91
N TYR A 171 -5.91 3.78 -11.19
CA TYR A 171 -7.14 3.17 -11.66
C TYR A 171 -8.14 4.20 -12.21
N MET A 172 -8.39 5.28 -11.47
CA MET A 172 -9.34 6.32 -11.86
C MET A 172 -8.91 7.03 -13.16
N PHE A 173 -7.60 7.17 -13.38
CA PHE A 173 -7.07 7.75 -14.62
C PHE A 173 -7.21 6.79 -15.80
N ALA A 174 -6.92 5.50 -15.61
CA ALA A 174 -7.08 4.48 -16.64
C ALA A 174 -8.54 4.35 -17.09
N VAL A 175 -9.48 4.23 -16.14
CA VAL A 175 -10.92 4.15 -16.44
C VAL A 175 -11.42 5.42 -17.12
N ARG A 176 -10.98 6.61 -16.69
CA ARG A 176 -11.34 7.86 -17.37
C ARG A 176 -10.92 7.84 -18.83
N GLN A 177 -9.72 7.37 -19.12
CA GLN A 177 -9.21 7.32 -20.49
C GLN A 177 -9.98 6.29 -21.34
N ALA A 178 -10.30 5.13 -20.78
CA ALA A 178 -11.12 4.12 -21.44
C ALA A 178 -12.53 4.65 -21.76
N LEU A 179 -13.21 5.26 -20.78
CA LEU A 179 -14.52 5.89 -20.97
C LEU A 179 -14.48 7.03 -22.00
N ARG A 180 -13.44 7.87 -21.96
CA ARG A 180 -13.26 8.95 -22.94
C ARG A 180 -13.13 8.41 -24.36
N SER A 181 -12.36 7.32 -24.53
CA SER A 181 -12.23 6.63 -25.82
C SER A 181 -13.57 6.09 -26.31
N ALA A 182 -14.33 5.40 -25.45
CA ALA A 182 -15.64 4.85 -25.78
C ALA A 182 -16.65 5.94 -26.17
N ARG A 183 -16.70 7.04 -25.41
CA ARG A 183 -17.59 8.18 -25.68
C ARG A 183 -17.26 8.88 -26.99
N LEU A 184 -15.98 9.06 -27.29
CA LEU A 184 -15.53 9.61 -28.58
C LEU A 184 -15.95 8.73 -29.76
N HIS A 185 -15.89 7.41 -29.60
CA HIS A 185 -16.28 6.45 -30.64
C HIS A 185 -17.77 6.57 -31.02
N VAL A 186 -18.64 6.90 -30.07
CA VAL A 186 -20.08 7.12 -30.32
C VAL A 186 -20.42 8.58 -30.68
N GLY A 187 -19.41 9.44 -30.88
CA GLY A 187 -19.60 10.83 -31.31
C GLY A 187 -19.96 11.82 -30.18
N LEU A 188 -19.79 11.44 -28.92
CA LEU A 188 -19.98 12.37 -27.79
C LEU A 188 -18.80 13.35 -27.69
N PRO A 189 -19.04 14.57 -27.17
CA PRO A 189 -18.00 15.58 -27.04
C PRO A 189 -16.90 15.13 -26.07
N ASN A 190 -15.66 15.49 -26.38
CA ASN A 190 -14.53 15.31 -25.48
C ASN A 190 -14.62 16.30 -24.30
N CYS A 191 -15.25 15.87 -23.21
CA CYS A 191 -15.41 16.68 -22.01
C CYS A 191 -14.79 16.01 -20.78
N TRP A 192 -14.60 16.81 -19.73
CA TRP A 192 -14.17 16.29 -18.45
C TRP A 192 -15.25 15.40 -17.83
N LEU A 193 -14.89 14.15 -17.53
CA LEU A 193 -15.77 13.20 -16.86
C LEU A 193 -15.63 13.35 -15.34
N LYS A 194 -16.71 13.80 -14.69
CA LYS A 194 -16.81 13.81 -13.23
C LYS A 194 -16.94 12.37 -12.74
N MET A 195 -15.94 11.89 -12.02
CA MET A 195 -15.88 10.53 -11.49
C MET A 195 -15.70 10.60 -9.97
N ASP A 196 -16.82 10.57 -9.26
CA ASP A 196 -16.84 10.54 -7.80
C ASP A 196 -16.52 9.12 -7.30
N THR A 197 -15.72 9.01 -6.24
CA THR A 197 -15.29 7.73 -5.67
C THR A 197 -16.29 7.21 -4.63
N PRO A 198 -16.46 5.89 -4.47
CA PRO A 198 -15.94 4.82 -5.34
C PRO A 198 -16.62 4.85 -6.71
N PHE A 199 -15.89 4.50 -7.77
CA PHE A 199 -16.39 4.48 -9.13
C PHE A 199 -16.78 3.06 -9.53
N SER A 200 -17.96 2.65 -9.03
CA SER A 200 -18.51 1.31 -9.20
C SER A 200 -18.88 0.99 -10.66
N GLY A 201 -19.13 -0.29 -10.94
CA GLY A 201 -19.54 -0.73 -12.28
C GLY A 201 -20.81 -0.02 -12.78
N GLU A 202 -21.79 0.22 -11.92
CA GLU A 202 -22.96 1.04 -12.25
C GLU A 202 -22.57 2.45 -12.70
N ARG A 203 -21.64 3.11 -12.00
CA ARG A 203 -21.16 4.45 -12.38
C ARG A 203 -20.37 4.42 -13.69
N ILE A 204 -19.62 3.34 -13.97
CA ILE A 204 -18.94 3.13 -15.26
C ILE A 204 -19.98 3.03 -16.38
N PHE A 205 -20.99 2.18 -16.21
CA PHE A 205 -22.07 1.97 -17.16
C PHE A 205 -22.81 3.27 -17.49
N LEU A 206 -23.27 4.00 -16.46
CA LEU A 206 -23.95 5.29 -16.63
C LEU A 206 -23.03 6.34 -17.28
N ALA A 207 -21.73 6.33 -16.95
CA ALA A 207 -20.77 7.26 -17.53
C ALA A 207 -20.39 6.93 -18.98
N ALA A 208 -20.58 5.71 -19.46
CA ALA A 208 -20.36 5.37 -20.86
C ALA A 208 -21.35 6.10 -21.78
N ALA A 209 -22.57 6.39 -21.30
CA ALA A 209 -23.63 7.11 -22.02
C ALA A 209 -23.93 6.51 -23.41
N ILE A 210 -23.95 5.18 -23.47
CA ILE A 210 -24.20 4.43 -24.70
C ILE A 210 -25.70 4.19 -24.83
N ASP A 211 -26.19 4.29 -26.07
CA ASP A 211 -27.55 3.92 -26.41
C ASP A 211 -27.64 2.39 -26.53
N GLU A 212 -28.21 1.75 -25.52
CA GLU A 212 -28.39 0.29 -25.44
C GLU A 212 -29.12 -0.28 -26.67
N THR A 213 -30.01 0.51 -27.29
CA THR A 213 -30.80 0.05 -28.44
C THR A 213 -29.96 -0.25 -29.68
N LYS A 214 -28.73 0.27 -29.74
CA LYS A 214 -27.80 0.03 -30.86
C LYS A 214 -27.04 -1.29 -30.75
N TYR A 215 -27.12 -1.98 -29.62
CA TYR A 215 -26.31 -3.16 -29.32
C TYR A 215 -27.15 -4.38 -28.89
N LEU A 216 -28.49 -4.25 -28.89
CA LEU A 216 -29.39 -5.38 -28.79
C LEU A 216 -29.44 -6.10 -30.15
N LEU A 217 -29.09 -7.39 -30.15
CA LEU A 217 -29.17 -8.30 -31.30
C LEU A 217 -30.61 -8.59 -31.72
#